data_AF-A0A2P4T6M0-F1
#
_entry.id   AF-A0A2P4T6M0-F1
#
_cell.length_a   1.000
_cell.length_b   1.000
_cell.length_c   1.000
_cell.angle_alpha   90.00
_cell.angle_beta   90.00
_cell.angle_gamma   90.00
#
_symmetry.space_group_name_H-M   'P 1'
#
loop_
_entity.id
_entity.type
_entity.pdbx_description
1 polymer ?
#
loop_
_entity_poly.entity_id
_entity_poly.type
_entity_poly.pdbx_seq_one_letter_code
_entity_poly.pdbx_strand_id
1 'polypeptide(L)'
;MAELPPTHGPASRAAALATAYISHRHGSPGHSWVLRNVRRARREDIDEMGHKYHLEFVLEDIFEKDSTVNCTAEVLYHLGNKKSAPDVQFTIEGELKNTDEADNAFYNRIQSLKKELEAENIPDSHGNVSPEMQPIRALAWAAAGYVIWQNSTENTKYQLAQIKHVKQV
;
A
#
# COMPACT_ATOMS: atom_id res chain seq x y z
N MET A 1 7.71 -25.05 -7.51
CA MET A 1 7.88 -23.59 -7.43
C MET A 1 8.75 -23.12 -8.58
N ALA A 2 8.26 -22.20 -9.42
CA ALA A 2 8.94 -21.67 -10.59
C ALA A 2 9.45 -20.26 -10.32
N GLU A 3 10.66 -19.94 -10.78
CA GLU A 3 11.21 -18.59 -10.71
C GLU A 3 10.54 -17.69 -11.76
N LEU A 4 10.18 -16.48 -11.34
CA LEU A 4 9.59 -15.48 -12.22
C LEU A 4 10.59 -14.33 -12.41
N PRO A 5 10.72 -13.78 -13.62
CA PRO A 5 11.44 -12.53 -13.80
C PRO A 5 10.84 -11.46 -12.87
N PRO A 6 11.64 -10.68 -12.11
CA PRO A 6 11.10 -9.69 -11.18
C PRO A 6 10.24 -8.61 -11.86
N THR A 7 10.51 -8.33 -13.14
CA THR A 7 9.74 -7.40 -13.98
C THR A 7 8.49 -8.03 -14.61
N HIS A 8 8.23 -9.33 -14.38
CA HIS A 8 7.09 -10.04 -14.93
C HIS A 8 5.78 -9.49 -14.34
N GLY A 9 4.75 -9.31 -15.18
CA GLY A 9 3.48 -8.69 -14.80
C GLY A 9 2.86 -9.29 -13.51
N PRO A 10 2.69 -10.62 -13.41
CA PRO A 10 2.24 -11.29 -12.19
C PRO A 10 3.05 -10.99 -10.93
N ALA A 11 4.39 -10.96 -11.01
CA ALA A 11 5.24 -10.62 -9.88
C ALA A 11 5.01 -9.17 -9.42
N SER A 12 4.93 -8.24 -10.38
CA SER A 12 4.63 -6.84 -10.10
C SER A 12 3.24 -6.63 -9.48
N ARG A 13 2.23 -7.41 -9.91
CA ARG A 13 0.88 -7.35 -9.33
C ARG A 13 0.83 -7.88 -7.90
N ALA A 14 1.44 -9.04 -7.65
CA ALA A 14 1.54 -9.60 -6.31
C ALA A 14 2.31 -8.66 -5.35
N ALA A 15 3.41 -8.07 -5.81
CA ALA A 15 4.16 -7.09 -5.00
C ALA A 15 3.38 -5.79 -4.76
N ALA A 16 2.62 -5.30 -5.74
CA ALA A 16 1.76 -4.14 -5.55
C ALA A 16 0.64 -4.39 -4.53
N LEU A 17 0.04 -5.59 -4.55
CA LEU A 17 -0.92 -6.03 -3.55
C LEU A 17 -0.29 -6.14 -2.15
N ALA A 18 0.88 -6.79 -2.04
CA ALA A 18 1.60 -6.88 -0.77
C ALA A 18 1.92 -5.49 -0.20
N THR A 19 2.34 -4.56 -1.06
CA THR A 19 2.58 -3.15 -0.69
C THR A 19 1.31 -2.51 -0.15
N ALA A 20 0.17 -2.64 -0.85
CA ALA A 20 -1.11 -2.07 -0.41
C ALA A 20 -1.56 -2.64 0.95
N TYR A 21 -1.37 -3.95 1.16
CA TYR A 21 -1.66 -4.60 2.43
C TYR A 21 -0.75 -4.09 3.56
N ILE A 22 0.55 -3.95 3.30
CA ILE A 22 1.50 -3.37 4.28
C ILE A 22 1.11 -1.93 4.61
N SER A 23 0.78 -1.10 3.61
CA SER A 23 0.31 0.28 3.84
C SER A 23 -0.96 0.32 4.68
N HIS A 24 -1.87 -0.64 4.51
CA HIS A 24 -3.05 -0.73 5.37
C HIS A 24 -2.71 -1.09 6.83
N ARG A 25 -1.72 -1.95 7.04
CA ARG A 25 -1.33 -2.44 8.38
C ARG A 25 -0.41 -1.49 9.14
N HIS A 26 0.45 -0.75 8.44
CA HIS A 26 1.53 0.05 9.01
C HIS A 26 1.61 1.49 8.48
N GLY A 27 0.74 1.89 7.55
CA GLY A 27 0.68 3.27 7.09
C GLY A 27 0.01 4.19 8.10
N SER A 28 0.43 5.45 8.10
CA SER A 28 -0.12 6.49 8.98
C SER A 28 -0.11 7.86 8.27
N PRO A 29 -0.77 8.89 8.82
CA PRO A 29 -0.69 10.24 8.26
C PRO A 29 0.76 10.78 8.14
N GLY A 30 1.66 10.39 9.04
CA GLY A 30 3.07 10.76 9.01
C GLY A 30 3.91 9.92 8.05
N HIS A 31 3.37 8.86 7.44
CA HIS A 31 4.18 7.89 6.74
C HIS A 31 3.43 6.99 5.74
N SER A 32 3.99 6.87 4.54
CA SER A 32 3.43 6.00 3.50
C SER A 32 4.52 5.40 2.61
N TRP A 33 4.23 4.22 2.08
CA TRP A 33 5.18 3.43 1.30
C TRP A 33 4.73 3.27 -0.15
N VAL A 34 5.71 3.23 -1.06
CA VAL A 34 5.52 2.76 -2.44
C VAL A 34 6.45 1.59 -2.75
N LEU A 35 6.01 0.74 -3.68
CA LEU A 35 6.85 -0.30 -4.25
C LEU A 35 7.93 0.34 -5.12
N ARG A 36 9.19 0.28 -4.69
CA ARG A 36 10.34 0.77 -5.46
C ARG A 36 10.82 -0.25 -6.47
N ASN A 37 11.04 -1.49 -6.03
CA ASN A 37 11.50 -2.56 -6.92
C ASN A 37 11.16 -3.96 -6.37
N VAL A 38 10.93 -4.91 -7.28
CA VAL A 38 10.89 -6.34 -6.95
C VAL A 38 12.28 -6.91 -7.19
N ARG A 39 12.89 -7.53 -6.18
CA ARG A 39 14.21 -8.17 -6.29
C ARG A 39 14.07 -9.62 -6.72
N ARG A 40 13.12 -10.33 -6.15
CA ARG A 40 12.88 -11.75 -6.44
C ARG A 40 11.40 -12.07 -6.42
N ALA A 41 10.99 -12.96 -7.31
CA ALA A 41 9.66 -13.51 -7.33
C ALA A 41 9.68 -14.98 -7.71
N ARG A 42 8.92 -15.79 -6.99
CA ARG A 42 8.66 -17.19 -7.32
C ARG A 42 7.17 -17.46 -7.23
N ARG A 43 6.67 -18.36 -8.07
CA ARG A 43 5.28 -18.82 -8.02
C ARG A 43 5.24 -20.30 -7.68
N GLU A 44 4.31 -20.63 -6.79
CA GLU A 44 3.96 -21.99 -6.41
C GLU A 44 2.48 -22.19 -6.72
N ASP A 45 2.21 -23.22 -7.51
CA ASP A 45 0.84 -23.60 -7.85
C ASP A 45 0.42 -24.63 -6.79
N ILE A 46 -0.61 -24.30 -6.00
CA ILE A 46 -1.13 -25.14 -4.92
C ILE A 46 -2.45 -25.71 -5.40
N ASP A 47 -2.49 -27.02 -5.64
CA ASP A 47 -3.67 -27.73 -6.11
C ASP A 47 -4.90 -27.40 -5.26
N GLU A 48 -6.02 -27.15 -5.95
CA GLU A 48 -7.33 -26.78 -5.38
C GLU A 48 -7.39 -25.46 -4.59
N MET A 49 -6.26 -24.88 -4.18
CA MET A 49 -6.20 -23.63 -3.40
C MET A 49 -5.97 -22.41 -4.28
N GLY A 50 -4.95 -22.42 -5.14
CA GLY A 50 -4.63 -21.33 -6.06
C GLY A 50 -3.13 -21.09 -6.27
N HIS A 51 -2.73 -19.88 -6.64
CA HIS A 51 -1.31 -19.55 -6.85
C HIS A 51 -0.75 -18.72 -5.70
N LYS A 52 0.36 -19.20 -5.14
CA LYS A 52 1.13 -18.53 -4.10
C LYS A 52 2.36 -17.87 -4.71
N TYR A 53 2.57 -16.60 -4.38
CA TYR A 53 3.72 -15.82 -4.80
C TYR A 53 4.63 -15.57 -3.60
N HIS A 54 5.90 -15.91 -3.76
CA HIS A 54 6.96 -15.65 -2.80
C HIS A 54 7.82 -14.50 -3.33
N LEU A 55 7.86 -13.40 -2.58
CA LEU A 55 8.38 -12.12 -3.05
C LEU A 55 9.46 -11.58 -2.12
N GLU A 56 10.49 -10.99 -2.71
CA GLU A 56 11.47 -10.12 -2.05
C GLU A 56 11.44 -8.79 -2.80
N PHE A 57 11.14 -7.69 -2.11
CA PHE A 57 10.97 -6.37 -2.72
C PHE A 57 11.39 -5.24 -1.80
N VAL A 58 11.47 -4.04 -2.34
CA VAL A 58 11.90 -2.82 -1.64
C VAL A 58 10.75 -1.84 -1.63
N LEU A 59 10.44 -1.32 -0.44
CA LEU A 59 9.54 -0.20 -0.23
C LEU A 59 10.36 1.09 -0.07
N GLU A 60 9.78 2.21 -0.50
CA GLU A 60 10.35 3.56 -0.34
C GLU A 60 9.33 4.51 0.29
N ASP A 61 9.78 5.33 1.24
CA ASP A 61 8.95 6.32 1.91
C ASP A 61 8.63 7.46 0.93
N ILE A 62 7.36 7.82 0.80
CA ILE A 62 6.95 8.91 -0.11
C ILE A 62 7.34 10.31 0.38
N PHE A 63 7.56 10.46 1.69
CA PHE A 63 7.92 11.73 2.31
C PHE A 63 9.43 11.93 2.34
N GLU A 64 10.18 10.84 2.41
CA GLU A 64 11.63 10.85 2.54
C GLU A 64 12.26 9.99 1.45
N LYS A 65 12.62 10.64 0.34
CA LYS A 65 13.24 9.98 -0.80
C LYS A 65 14.50 9.23 -0.36
N ASP A 66 14.70 8.04 -0.94
CA ASP A 66 15.80 7.12 -0.62
C ASP A 66 15.78 6.51 0.80
N SER A 67 14.78 6.82 1.62
CA SER A 67 14.45 6.01 2.79
C SER A 67 13.74 4.74 2.34
N THR A 68 14.48 3.62 2.31
CA THR A 68 13.96 2.34 1.82
C THR A 68 14.05 1.23 2.84
N VAL A 69 13.07 0.33 2.83
CA VAL A 69 13.06 -0.90 3.62
C VAL A 69 12.92 -2.11 2.72
N ASN A 70 13.63 -3.19 3.04
CA ASN A 70 13.44 -4.46 2.35
C ASN A 70 12.25 -5.20 2.98
N CYS A 71 11.51 -5.91 2.16
CA CYS A 71 10.38 -6.70 2.59
C CYS A 71 10.40 -8.07 1.91
N THR A 72 9.94 -9.07 2.66
CA THR A 72 9.52 -10.35 2.07
C THR A 72 8.03 -10.50 2.23
N ALA A 73 7.37 -11.11 1.26
CA ALA A 73 5.95 -11.42 1.39
C ALA A 73 5.57 -12.71 0.66
N GLU A 74 4.54 -13.34 1.20
CA GLU A 74 3.82 -14.43 0.57
C GLU A 74 2.41 -13.94 0.27
N VAL A 75 1.98 -14.09 -0.98
CA VAL A 75 0.63 -13.70 -1.44
C VAL A 75 -0.04 -14.89 -2.10
N LEU A 76 -1.14 -15.36 -1.53
CA LEU A 76 -1.93 -16.47 -2.06
C LEU A 76 -3.24 -15.95 -2.65
N TYR A 77 -3.42 -16.14 -3.96
CA TYR A 77 -4.68 -15.86 -4.63
C TYR A 77 -5.53 -17.13 -4.72
N HIS A 78 -6.78 -17.07 -4.26
CA HIS A 78 -7.68 -18.22 -4.26
C HIS A 78 -8.43 -18.36 -5.59
N LEU A 79 -7.97 -19.27 -6.46
CA LEU A 79 -8.57 -19.45 -7.80
C LEU A 79 -9.97 -20.08 -7.75
N GLY A 80 -10.19 -20.98 -6.78
CA GLY A 80 -11.48 -21.66 -6.58
C GLY A 80 -12.54 -20.80 -5.87
N ASN A 81 -12.12 -19.70 -5.21
CA ASN A 81 -13.01 -18.81 -4.49
C ASN A 81 -12.73 -17.34 -4.82
N LYS A 82 -13.28 -16.89 -5.95
CA LYS A 82 -13.12 -15.52 -6.47
C LYS A 82 -13.72 -14.43 -5.58
N LYS A 83 -14.43 -14.79 -4.50
CA LYS A 83 -14.99 -13.83 -3.53
C LYS A 83 -14.08 -13.60 -2.32
N SER A 84 -13.07 -14.43 -2.13
CA SER A 84 -12.11 -14.27 -1.04
C SER A 84 -11.00 -13.30 -1.42
N ALA A 85 -10.66 -12.40 -0.49
CA ALA A 85 -9.44 -11.61 -0.57
C ALA A 85 -8.20 -12.54 -0.56
N PRO A 86 -7.09 -12.16 -1.18
CA PRO A 86 -5.85 -12.94 -1.13
C PRO A 86 -5.29 -13.01 0.28
N ASP A 87 -4.72 -14.14 0.68
CA ASP A 87 -3.97 -14.22 1.94
C ASP A 87 -2.60 -13.56 1.76
N VAL A 88 -2.21 -12.71 2.72
CA VAL A 88 -0.93 -11.99 2.67
C VAL A 88 -0.19 -12.16 3.99
N GLN A 89 1.02 -12.70 3.91
CA GLN A 89 1.99 -12.71 5.00
C GLN A 89 3.20 -11.90 4.58
N PHE A 90 3.81 -11.16 5.50
CA PHE A 90 4.98 -10.35 5.18
C PHE A 90 5.90 -10.19 6.38
N THR A 91 7.15 -9.87 6.08
CA THR A 91 8.13 -9.38 7.04
C THR A 91 8.79 -8.13 6.47
N ILE A 92 9.14 -7.20 7.36
CA ILE A 92 9.89 -6.00 7.04
C ILE A 92 11.25 -6.15 7.72
N GLU A 93 12.32 -5.95 6.97
CA GLU A 93 13.68 -5.97 7.53
C GLU A 93 13.98 -4.65 8.24
N GLY A 94 14.35 -4.73 9.51
CA GLY A 94 14.68 -3.57 10.34
C GLY A 94 13.48 -2.98 11.07
N GLU A 95 13.72 -1.84 11.72
CA GLU A 95 12.68 -1.10 12.44
C GLU A 95 12.04 -0.06 11.52
N LEU A 96 10.72 0.05 11.59
CA LEU A 96 9.98 1.13 10.94
C LEU A 96 10.24 2.44 11.68
N LYS A 97 10.27 3.54 10.92
CA LYS A 97 10.39 4.88 11.47
C LYS A 97 9.26 5.16 12.47
N ASN A 98 9.60 5.70 13.64
CA ASN A 98 8.60 6.19 14.58
C ASN A 98 7.92 7.43 13.99
N THR A 99 6.59 7.40 13.91
CA THR A 99 5.74 8.43 13.32
C THR A 99 4.83 9.11 14.35
N ASP A 100 4.94 8.75 15.62
CA ASP A 100 4.09 9.21 16.72
C ASP A 100 4.03 10.73 16.81
N GLU A 101 5.16 11.42 16.67
CA GLU A 101 5.19 12.89 16.73
C GLU A 101 4.40 13.51 15.56
N ALA A 102 4.62 13.03 14.34
CA ALA A 102 3.94 13.53 13.15
C ALA A 102 2.44 13.20 13.18
N ASP A 103 2.08 11.99 13.62
CA ASP A 103 0.71 11.53 13.73
C ASP A 103 -0.05 12.29 14.83
N ASN A 104 0.57 12.53 15.99
CA ASN A 104 0.00 13.36 17.05
C ASN A 104 -0.15 14.82 16.62
N ALA A 105 0.82 15.37 15.90
CA ALA A 105 0.72 16.72 15.35
C ALA A 105 -0.45 16.83 14.35
N PHE A 106 -0.62 15.85 13.47
CA PHE A 106 -1.76 15.78 12.57
C PHE A 106 -3.09 15.66 13.32
N TYR A 107 -3.18 14.75 14.31
CA TYR A 107 -4.37 14.57 15.14
C TYR A 107 -4.77 15.87 15.85
N ASN A 108 -3.83 16.53 16.54
CA ASN A 108 -4.06 17.80 17.22
C ASN A 108 -4.47 18.92 16.26
N ARG A 109 -3.90 18.93 15.05
CA ARG A 109 -4.30 19.87 14.00
C ARG A 109 -5.75 19.64 13.57
N ILE A 110 -6.15 18.41 13.30
CA ILE A 110 -7.54 18.09 12.91
C ILE A 110 -8.53 18.41 14.03
N GLN A 111 -8.18 18.10 15.29
CA GLN A 111 -9.00 18.41 16.48
C GLN A 111 -9.21 19.91 16.72
N SER A 112 -8.23 20.74 16.35
CA SER A 112 -8.27 22.19 16.56
C SER A 112 -8.93 22.98 15.42
N LEU A 113 -9.39 22.32 14.36
CA LEU A 113 -10.07 22.97 13.25
C LEU A 113 -11.40 23.58 13.71
N LYS A 114 -11.61 24.86 13.39
CA LYS A 114 -12.88 25.57 13.69
C LYS A 114 -14.06 25.13 12.81
N LYS A 115 -13.75 24.49 11.68
CA LYS A 115 -14.70 23.95 10.71
C LYS A 115 -14.20 22.58 10.28
N GLU A 116 -15.14 21.68 10.00
CA GLU A 116 -14.85 20.37 9.43
C GLU A 116 -13.94 20.52 8.20
N LEU A 117 -12.91 19.68 8.11
CA LEU A 117 -12.09 19.61 6.92
C LEU A 117 -12.93 19.09 5.75
N GLU A 118 -12.93 19.82 4.64
CA GLU A 118 -13.55 19.42 3.39
C GLU A 118 -12.61 19.78 2.24
N ALA A 119 -12.27 18.80 1.41
CA ALA A 119 -11.32 18.97 0.32
C ALA A 119 -11.63 18.04 -0.85
N GLU A 120 -11.16 18.40 -2.03
CA GLU A 120 -11.41 17.67 -3.28
C GLU A 120 -10.17 17.59 -4.14
N ASN A 121 -10.15 16.60 -5.03
CA ASN A 121 -9.15 16.42 -6.08
C ASN A 121 -7.70 16.46 -5.53
N ILE A 122 -7.34 15.50 -4.68
CA ILE A 122 -5.99 15.35 -4.12
C ILE A 122 -5.34 14.06 -4.67
N PRO A 123 -4.25 14.11 -5.45
CA PRO A 123 -3.62 15.30 -6.03
C PRO A 123 -4.51 16.01 -7.05
N ASP A 124 -4.18 17.26 -7.39
CA ASP A 124 -4.86 18.00 -8.45
C ASP A 124 -4.57 17.39 -9.85
N SER A 125 -5.13 17.99 -10.91
CA SER A 125 -4.93 17.53 -12.30
C SER A 125 -3.47 17.58 -12.79
N HIS A 126 -2.59 18.27 -12.08
CA HIS A 126 -1.17 18.39 -12.39
C HIS A 126 -0.31 17.52 -11.46
N GLY A 127 -0.92 16.75 -10.56
CA GLY A 127 -0.21 15.90 -9.61
C GLY A 127 0.22 16.61 -8.33
N ASN A 128 -0.20 17.86 -8.10
CA ASN A 128 0.21 18.63 -6.93
C ASN A 128 -0.58 18.25 -5.68
N VAL A 129 0.10 18.26 -4.54
CA VAL A 129 -0.49 18.09 -3.21
C VAL A 129 0.13 19.15 -2.30
N SER A 130 -0.71 19.97 -1.67
CA SER A 130 -0.21 20.95 -0.69
C SER A 130 0.38 20.22 0.52
N PRO A 131 1.41 20.77 1.19
CA PRO A 131 2.01 20.13 2.37
C PRO A 131 0.97 19.77 3.44
N GLU A 132 -0.03 20.64 3.60
CA GLU A 132 -1.15 20.46 4.51
C GLU A 132 -2.03 19.24 4.24
N MET A 133 -2.12 18.80 2.98
CA MET A 133 -2.94 17.68 2.53
C MET A 133 -2.15 16.37 2.41
N GLN A 134 -0.82 16.40 2.55
CA GLN A 134 -0.02 15.18 2.47
C GLN A 134 -0.39 14.15 3.54
N PRO A 135 -0.67 14.52 4.82
CA PRO A 135 -1.09 13.53 5.81
C PRO A 135 -2.45 12.89 5.48
N ILE A 136 -3.36 13.66 4.87
CA ILE A 136 -4.66 13.15 4.41
C ILE A 136 -4.47 12.20 3.23
N ARG A 137 -3.55 12.51 2.32
CA ARG A 137 -3.19 11.61 1.22
C ARG A 137 -2.58 10.31 1.73
N ALA A 138 -1.65 10.36 2.68
CA ALA A 138 -1.05 9.17 3.28
C ALA A 138 -2.10 8.32 4.01
N LEU A 139 -3.00 8.95 4.78
CA LEU A 139 -4.13 8.27 5.42
C LEU A 139 -5.05 7.61 4.38
N ALA A 140 -5.37 8.30 3.29
CA ALA A 140 -6.17 7.74 2.21
C ALA A 140 -5.49 6.55 1.52
N TRP A 141 -4.17 6.59 1.36
CA TRP A 141 -3.40 5.45 0.84
C TRP A 141 -3.44 4.25 1.79
N ALA A 142 -3.27 4.46 3.09
CA ALA A 142 -3.42 3.40 4.09
C ALA A 142 -4.83 2.79 4.07
N ALA A 143 -5.88 3.61 4.03
CA ALA A 143 -7.26 3.15 3.94
C ALA A 143 -7.56 2.44 2.60
N ALA A 144 -7.10 2.99 1.48
CA ALA A 144 -7.25 2.38 0.16
C ALA A 144 -6.52 1.05 0.05
N GLY A 145 -5.44 0.85 0.82
CA GLY A 145 -4.75 -0.43 0.93
C GLY A 145 -5.68 -1.59 1.26
N TYR A 146 -6.65 -1.37 2.16
CA TYR A 146 -7.69 -2.37 2.49
C TYR A 146 -8.58 -2.67 1.28
N VAL A 147 -9.09 -1.63 0.61
CA VAL A 147 -9.98 -1.79 -0.55
C VAL A 147 -9.26 -2.50 -1.70
N ILE A 148 -8.01 -2.12 -1.98
CA ILE A 148 -7.14 -2.78 -2.97
C ILE A 148 -6.95 -4.25 -2.59
N TRP A 149 -6.63 -4.53 -1.33
CA TRP A 149 -6.40 -5.90 -0.88
C TRP A 149 -7.64 -6.77 -1.05
N GLN A 150 -8.78 -6.31 -0.55
CA GLN A 150 -10.03 -7.06 -0.59
C GLN A 150 -10.54 -7.37 -2.00
N ASN A 151 -10.18 -6.54 -2.99
CA ASN A 151 -10.68 -6.67 -4.36
C ASN A 151 -9.64 -7.19 -5.35
N SER A 152 -8.40 -7.45 -4.92
CA SER A 152 -7.32 -7.87 -5.82
C SER A 152 -7.43 -9.32 -6.25
N THR A 153 -7.15 -9.54 -7.53
CA THR A 153 -6.97 -10.86 -8.16
C THR A 153 -5.61 -10.89 -8.87
N GLU A 154 -5.20 -12.07 -9.32
CA GLU A 154 -3.94 -12.22 -10.09
C GLU A 154 -3.88 -11.38 -11.36
N ASN A 155 -5.01 -10.87 -11.85
CA ASN A 155 -5.13 -10.12 -13.09
C ASN A 155 -5.33 -8.62 -12.88
N THR A 156 -5.46 -8.14 -11.64
CA THR A 156 -5.69 -6.73 -11.32
C THR A 156 -4.44 -6.07 -10.76
N LYS A 157 -4.25 -4.78 -11.07
CA LYS A 157 -3.22 -3.93 -10.44
C LYS A 157 -3.86 -2.60 -10.05
N TYR A 158 -4.52 -2.56 -8.90
CA TYR A 158 -5.16 -1.34 -8.44
C TYR A 158 -4.16 -0.36 -7.83
N GLN A 159 -4.44 0.92 -8.01
CA GLN A 159 -3.71 2.03 -7.39
C GLN A 159 -4.71 3.13 -7.06
N LEU A 160 -4.49 3.83 -5.95
CA LEU A 160 -5.26 5.02 -5.62
C LEU A 160 -4.76 6.20 -6.46
N ALA A 161 -5.53 6.55 -7.49
CA ALA A 161 -5.18 7.65 -8.38
C ALA A 161 -5.39 9.02 -7.73
N GLN A 162 -6.51 9.21 -7.04
CA GLN A 162 -6.93 10.51 -6.51
C GLN A 162 -7.98 10.33 -5.41
N ILE A 163 -7.94 11.20 -4.40
CA ILE A 163 -9.06 11.47 -3.50
C ILE A 163 -9.97 12.44 -4.23
N LYS A 164 -11.15 11.97 -4.67
CA LYS A 164 -12.09 12.83 -5.39
C LYS A 164 -12.70 13.88 -4.47
N HIS A 165 -13.12 13.45 -3.28
CA HIS A 165 -13.71 14.28 -2.24
C HIS A 165 -13.43 13.63 -0.87
N VAL A 166 -13.14 14.43 0.14
CA VAL A 166 -12.99 14.01 1.54
C VAL A 166 -13.63 15.06 2.44
N LYS A 167 -14.39 14.58 3.41
CA LYS A 167 -15.03 15.41 4.42
C LYS A 167 -14.86 14.78 5.80
N GLN A 168 -14.44 15.58 6.77
CA GLN A 168 -14.39 15.21 8.18
C GLN A 168 -15.82 15.05 8.72
N VAL A 169 -16.03 14.01 9.52
CA VAL A 169 -17.31 13.68 10.17
C VAL A 169 -17.17 13.62 11.68
#